data_AF-A0A416HVF9-F1
#
_entry.id   AF-A0A416HVF9-F1
#
_cell.length_a   1.000
_cell.length_b   1.000
_cell.length_c   1.000
_cell.angle_alpha   90.00
_cell.angle_beta   90.00
_cell.angle_gamma   90.00
#
_symmetry.space_group_name_H-M   'P 1'
#
loop_
_entity.id
_entity.type
_entity.pdbx_description
1 polymer ?
#
loop_
_entity_poly.entity_id
_entity_poly.type
_entity_poly.pdbx_seq_one_letter_code
_entity_poly.pdbx_strand_id
1 'polypeptide(L)'
;MLNYMKSEWYRQCNNRGLQITFLICLGLLVLMTAVLAFFGRQPGFAYASTGFALRGIYTSMSGIFPLTMVFAAFMENNSRTRQSPLKNSVAFGIPRSTIYLGKFLVQLLVCTAIFLLLPAVLSLLSWLFLEHSNEGEWYYLAHSMIGGYPLCVFMLSVCFCFLFNIGNSMSGIIPIFVIVYILPKIFLLLGMKYPVFAEISQWCPVSMLDLYFDESGIHFYWDTPATLLRTYLAGLGGTLIFLFAGLYWLNRREIK
;
A
#
# COMPACT_ATOMS: atom_id res chain seq x y z
N MET A 1 11.76 2.17 -23.09
CA MET A 1 11.21 1.88 -21.74
C MET A 1 12.18 2.28 -20.63
N LEU A 2 13.38 1.69 -20.52
CA LEU A 2 14.31 1.96 -19.40
C LEU A 2 14.71 3.43 -19.23
N ASN A 3 14.99 4.15 -20.32
CA ASN A 3 15.35 5.59 -20.22
C ASN A 3 14.18 6.43 -19.68
N TYR A 4 12.95 6.10 -20.06
CA TYR A 4 11.75 6.74 -19.53
C TYR A 4 11.59 6.44 -18.03
N MET A 5 11.77 5.18 -17.63
CA MET A 5 11.73 4.79 -16.21
C MET A 5 12.78 5.51 -15.37
N LYS A 6 14.01 5.68 -15.88
CA LYS A 6 15.06 6.47 -15.19
C LYS A 6 14.64 7.93 -14.99
N SER A 7 14.04 8.54 -16.01
CA SER A 7 13.52 9.91 -15.92
C SER A 7 12.38 10.03 -14.92
N GLU A 8 11.43 9.09 -14.92
CA GLU A 8 10.32 9.08 -13.94
C GLU A 8 10.83 8.81 -12.53
N TRP A 9 11.79 7.91 -12.35
CA TRP A 9 12.44 7.64 -11.06
C TRP A 9 13.05 8.92 -10.49
N TYR A 10 13.83 9.64 -11.30
CA TYR A 10 14.41 10.93 -10.89
C TYR A 10 13.33 11.94 -10.47
N ARG A 11 12.24 12.04 -11.24
CA ARG A 11 11.11 12.93 -10.90
C ARG A 11 10.44 12.56 -9.58
N GLN A 12 10.28 11.27 -9.29
CA GLN A 12 9.66 10.81 -8.05
C GLN A 12 10.61 10.98 -6.85
N CYS A 13 11.90 10.69 -7.00
CA CYS A 13 12.88 10.91 -5.94
C CYS A 13 12.99 12.40 -5.58
N ASN A 14 12.85 13.32 -6.54
CA ASN A 14 12.89 14.75 -6.30
C ASN A 14 11.50 15.36 -5.99
N ASN A 15 10.48 14.53 -5.76
CA ASN A 15 9.14 14.98 -5.41
C ASN A 15 9.09 15.41 -3.94
N ARG A 16 9.08 16.72 -3.69
CA ARG A 16 9.01 17.28 -2.33
C ARG A 16 7.82 16.76 -1.53
N GLY A 17 6.65 16.58 -2.16
CA GLY A 17 5.47 16.05 -1.49
C GLY A 17 5.71 14.64 -0.97
N LEU A 18 6.23 13.77 -1.83
CA LEU A 18 6.57 12.39 -1.48
C LEU A 18 7.67 12.31 -0.40
N GLN A 19 8.72 13.13 -0.52
CA GLN A 19 9.79 13.21 0.48
C GLN A 19 9.26 13.65 1.84
N ILE A 20 8.40 14.67 1.89
CA ILE A 20 7.79 15.16 3.14
C ILE A 20 6.90 14.08 3.75
N THR A 21 6.05 13.40 2.95
CA THR A 21 5.22 12.31 3.46
C THR A 21 6.06 11.18 4.06
N PHE A 22 7.13 10.77 3.37
CA PHE A 22 8.05 9.76 3.87
C PHE A 22 8.74 10.19 5.17
N LEU A 23 9.22 11.44 5.24
CA LEU A 23 9.82 12.00 6.45
C LEU A 23 8.82 12.10 7.61
N ILE A 24 7.55 12.43 7.36
CA ILE A 24 6.50 12.42 8.38
C ILE A 24 6.30 11.00 8.91
N CYS A 25 6.18 10.00 8.03
CA CYS A 25 6.06 8.60 8.46
C CYS A 25 7.27 8.16 9.29
N LEU A 26 8.49 8.47 8.86
CA LEU A 26 9.70 8.19 9.64
C LEU A 26 9.70 8.91 10.99
N GLY A 27 9.35 10.20 11.01
CA GLY A 27 9.25 10.99 12.23
C GLY A 27 8.24 10.42 13.23
N LEU A 28 7.11 9.90 12.74
CA LEU A 28 6.14 9.19 13.58
C LEU A 28 6.69 7.88 14.17
N LEU A 29 7.46 7.10 13.40
CA LEU A 29 8.12 5.90 13.91
C LEU A 29 9.19 6.23 14.98
N VAL A 30 10.00 7.27 14.74
CA VAL A 30 10.96 7.75 15.74
C VAL A 30 10.25 8.25 16.98
N LEU A 31 9.18 9.03 16.83
CA LEU A 31 8.39 9.54 17.96
C LEU A 31 7.78 8.40 18.76
N MET A 32 7.18 7.40 18.09
CA MET A 32 6.63 6.22 18.75
C MET A 32 7.69 5.49 19.59
N THR A 33 8.84 5.18 19.00
CA THR A 33 9.93 4.48 19.71
C THR A 33 10.53 5.31 20.84
N ALA A 34 10.68 6.63 20.65
CA ALA A 34 11.17 7.54 21.68
C ALA A 34 10.22 7.63 22.88
N VAL A 35 8.91 7.69 22.64
CA VAL A 35 7.88 7.67 23.68
C VAL A 35 7.95 6.37 24.46
N LEU A 36 8.02 5.22 23.79
CA LEU A 36 8.13 3.91 24.44
C LEU A 36 9.40 3.80 25.29
N ALA A 37 10.55 4.26 24.76
CA ALA A 37 11.81 4.25 25.49
C ALA A 37 11.81 5.21 26.70
N PHE A 38 11.12 6.35 26.60
CA PHE A 38 11.00 7.31 27.70
C PHE A 38 10.15 6.75 28.86
N PHE A 39 8.98 6.18 28.55
CA PHE A 39 8.10 5.58 29.55
C PHE A 39 8.61 4.24 30.08
N GLY A 40 9.45 3.53 29.31
CA GLY A 40 10.16 2.33 29.77
C GLY A 40 11.10 2.54 30.95
N ARG A 41 11.46 3.78 31.27
CA ARG A 41 12.25 4.11 32.47
C ARG A 41 11.45 4.03 33.77
N GLN A 42 10.12 3.96 33.69
CA GLN A 42 9.27 3.84 34.87
C GLN A 42 9.15 2.36 35.29
N PRO A 43 9.36 2.03 36.57
CA PRO A 43 9.20 0.66 37.05
C PRO A 43 7.75 0.20 36.86
N GLY A 44 7.56 -0.90 36.13
CA GLY A 44 6.25 -1.52 35.86
C GLY A 44 5.65 -1.24 34.47
N PHE A 45 6.36 -0.55 33.57
CA PHE A 45 5.87 -0.33 32.21
C PHE A 45 6.16 -1.51 31.26
N ALA A 46 5.17 -2.38 31.06
CA ALA A 46 5.30 -3.61 30.29
C ALA A 46 5.41 -3.44 28.75
N TYR A 47 5.24 -2.22 28.23
CA TYR A 47 5.17 -1.96 26.78
C TYR A 47 6.47 -1.45 26.16
N ALA A 48 7.54 -1.28 26.94
CA ALA A 48 8.86 -0.87 26.44
C ALA A 48 9.68 -2.02 25.84
N SER A 49 9.00 -2.94 25.14
CA SER A 49 9.61 -4.10 24.50
C SER A 49 9.62 -3.98 22.97
N THR A 50 10.58 -4.65 22.33
CA THR A 50 10.64 -4.79 20.86
C THR A 50 9.32 -5.36 20.30
N GLY A 51 8.72 -6.32 21.01
CA GLY A 51 7.50 -6.99 20.58
C GLY A 51 6.31 -6.09 20.52
N PHE A 52 6.14 -5.18 21.47
CA PHE A 52 5.04 -4.24 21.43
C PHE A 52 5.14 -3.30 20.21
N ALA A 53 6.34 -2.81 19.92
CA ALA A 53 6.56 -1.92 18.78
C ALA A 53 6.30 -2.63 17.44
N LEU A 54 6.83 -3.84 17.25
CA LEU A 54 6.64 -4.62 16.03
C LEU A 54 5.20 -5.13 15.87
N ARG A 55 4.54 -5.50 16.98
CA ARG A 55 3.12 -5.87 17.02
C ARG A 55 2.23 -4.77 16.48
N GLY A 56 2.58 -3.51 16.73
CA GLY A 56 1.86 -2.36 16.15
C GLY A 56 1.74 -2.43 14.62
N ILE A 57 2.80 -2.85 13.92
CA ILE A 57 2.78 -2.95 12.44
C ILE A 57 1.80 -4.03 12.00
N TYR A 58 2.01 -5.27 12.46
CA TYR A 58 1.29 -6.39 11.89
C TYR A 58 -0.14 -6.52 12.44
N THR A 59 -0.46 -5.90 13.58
CA THR A 59 -1.86 -5.78 14.07
C THR A 59 -2.65 -4.66 13.40
N SER A 60 -1.97 -3.67 12.81
CA SER A 60 -2.61 -2.52 12.13
C SER A 60 -2.57 -2.67 10.61
N MET A 61 -2.60 -3.91 10.10
CA MET A 61 -2.38 -4.18 8.67
C MET A 61 -3.42 -3.52 7.75
N SER A 62 -4.64 -3.31 8.25
CA SER A 62 -5.69 -2.55 7.57
C SER A 62 -5.26 -1.10 7.24
N GLY A 63 -4.30 -0.55 7.97
CA GLY A 63 -3.71 0.78 7.76
C GLY A 63 -2.82 0.89 6.51
N ILE A 64 -2.47 -0.23 5.86
CA ILE A 64 -1.68 -0.21 4.62
C ILE A 64 -2.43 0.42 3.46
N PHE A 65 -3.73 0.17 3.33
CA PHE A 65 -4.53 0.70 2.22
C PHE A 65 -4.64 2.23 2.22
N PRO A 66 -4.96 2.91 3.34
CA PRO A 66 -4.93 4.36 3.35
C PRO A 66 -3.50 4.91 3.17
N LEU A 67 -2.47 4.24 3.71
CA LEU A 67 -1.09 4.67 3.53
C LEU A 67 -0.65 4.62 2.05
N THR A 68 -0.93 3.52 1.36
CA THR A 68 -0.64 3.36 -0.08
C THR A 68 -1.41 4.36 -0.93
N MET A 69 -2.67 4.67 -0.57
CA MET A 69 -3.44 5.73 -1.21
C MET A 69 -2.78 7.11 -1.09
N VAL A 70 -2.31 7.47 0.11
CA VAL A 70 -1.62 8.74 0.36
C VAL A 70 -0.35 8.84 -0.49
N PHE A 71 0.49 7.81 -0.50
CA PHE A 71 1.69 7.78 -1.34
C PHE A 71 1.36 7.89 -2.82
N ALA A 72 0.40 7.10 -3.32
CA ALA A 72 -0.03 7.15 -4.72
C ALA A 72 -0.58 8.54 -5.10
N ALA A 73 -1.33 9.19 -4.20
CA ALA A 73 -1.83 10.55 -4.40
C ALA A 73 -0.68 11.55 -4.54
N PHE A 74 0.33 11.53 -3.67
CA PHE A 74 1.48 12.44 -3.77
C PHE A 74 2.35 12.20 -4.99
N MET A 75 2.49 10.95 -5.43
CA MET A 75 3.19 10.60 -6.68
C MET A 75 2.53 11.18 -7.92
N GLU A 76 1.20 11.29 -7.91
CA GLU A 76 0.42 11.88 -9.00
C GLU A 76 0.24 13.40 -8.87
N ASN A 77 0.24 13.94 -7.64
CA ASN A 77 -0.03 15.36 -7.36
C ASN A 77 1.08 16.30 -7.87
N ASN A 78 2.30 15.80 -8.06
CA ASN A 78 3.44 16.62 -8.47
C ASN A 78 3.41 17.05 -9.95
N SER A 79 2.40 16.62 -10.70
CA SER A 79 2.16 17.04 -12.08
C SER A 79 1.38 18.36 -12.12
N ARG A 80 1.92 19.43 -11.52
CA ARG A 80 1.25 20.75 -11.39
C ARG A 80 0.90 21.43 -12.73
N THR A 81 1.27 20.81 -13.86
CA THR A 81 0.61 20.95 -15.16
C THR A 81 0.37 19.53 -15.73
N ARG A 82 -0.73 18.89 -15.30
CA ARG A 82 -0.99 17.43 -15.42
C ARG A 82 -0.87 16.86 -16.82
N GLN A 83 -1.04 17.71 -17.83
CA GLN A 83 -1.01 17.33 -19.23
C GLN A 83 0.31 17.66 -19.95
N SER A 84 1.16 18.55 -19.43
CA SER A 84 2.36 18.99 -20.17
C SER A 84 3.43 17.89 -20.33
N PRO A 85 3.78 17.08 -19.30
CA PRO A 85 4.75 15.99 -19.50
C PRO A 85 4.20 14.86 -20.36
N LEU A 86 2.89 14.58 -20.26
CA LEU A 86 2.22 13.55 -21.06
C LEU A 86 2.16 13.98 -22.53
N LYS A 87 1.76 15.23 -22.80
CA LYS A 87 1.75 15.85 -24.13
C LYS A 87 3.14 15.88 -24.74
N ASN A 88 4.14 16.33 -24.00
CA ASN A 88 5.52 16.38 -24.47
C ASN A 88 6.02 14.97 -24.81
N SER A 89 5.80 13.98 -23.94
CA SER A 89 6.24 12.60 -24.19
C SER A 89 5.57 11.97 -25.40
N VAL A 90 4.27 12.24 -25.60
CA VAL A 90 3.53 11.79 -26.80
C VAL A 90 4.00 12.54 -28.05
N ALA A 91 4.28 13.84 -27.96
CA ALA A 91 4.84 14.64 -29.06
C ALA A 91 6.26 14.20 -29.45
N PHE A 92 7.04 13.68 -28.50
CA PHE A 92 8.34 13.02 -28.76
C PHE A 92 8.20 11.59 -29.31
N GLY A 93 6.99 11.13 -29.63
CA GLY A 93 6.76 9.83 -30.27
C GLY A 93 6.79 8.62 -29.33
N ILE A 94 6.75 8.82 -28.01
CA ILE A 94 6.72 7.70 -27.05
C ILE A 94 5.31 7.10 -27.03
N PRO A 95 5.15 5.77 -27.23
CA PRO A 95 3.83 5.16 -27.24
C PRO A 95 3.18 5.22 -25.86
N ARG A 96 1.85 5.44 -25.84
CA ARG A 96 1.05 5.61 -24.61
C ARG A 96 1.18 4.44 -23.64
N SER A 97 1.30 3.21 -24.16
CA SER A 97 1.53 2.00 -23.36
C SER A 97 2.87 2.03 -22.62
N THR A 98 3.93 2.54 -23.24
CA THR A 98 5.25 2.69 -22.59
C THR A 98 5.21 3.74 -21.48
N ILE A 99 4.46 4.82 -21.68
CA ILE A 99 4.29 5.87 -20.66
C ILE A 99 3.54 5.31 -19.46
N TYR A 100 2.38 4.67 -19.69
CA TYR A 100 1.54 4.13 -18.63
C TYR A 100 2.26 3.05 -17.81
N LEU A 101 2.80 2.03 -18.49
CA LEU A 101 3.51 0.93 -17.84
C LEU A 101 4.80 1.39 -17.17
N GLY A 102 5.59 2.24 -17.84
CA GLY A 102 6.83 2.76 -17.28
C GLY A 102 6.60 3.55 -16.00
N LYS A 103 5.53 4.35 -15.95
CA LYS A 103 5.16 5.12 -14.77
C LYS A 103 4.66 4.22 -13.64
N PHE A 104 3.80 3.24 -13.95
CA PHE A 104 3.33 2.27 -12.96
C PHE A 104 4.50 1.47 -12.34
N LEU A 105 5.44 0.98 -13.17
CA LEU A 105 6.59 0.23 -12.70
C LEU A 105 7.49 1.05 -11.77
N VAL A 106 7.74 2.31 -12.10
CA VAL A 106 8.50 3.22 -11.23
C VAL A 106 7.77 3.45 -9.91
N GLN A 107 6.44 3.61 -9.94
CA GLN A 107 5.66 3.76 -8.72
C GLN A 107 5.70 2.50 -7.85
N LEU A 108 5.59 1.34 -8.48
CA LEU A 108 5.73 0.05 -7.81
C LEU A 108 7.11 -0.10 -7.15
N LEU A 109 8.19 0.32 -7.83
CA LEU A 109 9.54 0.32 -7.25
C LEU A 109 9.69 1.28 -6.05
N VAL A 110 9.07 2.45 -6.09
CA VAL A 110 9.13 3.38 -4.96
C VAL A 110 8.28 2.88 -3.79
N CYS A 111 7.06 2.38 -4.05
CA CYS A 111 6.19 1.84 -3.01
C CYS A 111 6.77 0.57 -2.37
N THR A 112 7.41 -0.31 -3.16
CA THR A 112 8.14 -1.48 -2.63
C THR A 112 9.29 -1.05 -1.73
N ALA A 113 10.09 -0.06 -2.14
CA ALA A 113 11.16 0.46 -1.30
C ALA A 113 10.62 1.02 0.03
N ILE A 114 9.54 1.81 0.00
CA ILE A 114 8.91 2.35 1.22
C ILE A 114 8.34 1.24 2.11
N PHE A 115 7.69 0.24 1.50
CA PHE A 115 7.14 -0.92 2.20
C PHE A 115 8.20 -1.73 2.95
N LEU A 116 9.42 -1.81 2.42
CA LEU A 116 10.55 -2.47 3.10
C LEU A 116 11.26 -1.56 4.09
N LEU A 117 11.46 -0.28 3.74
CA LEU A 117 12.23 0.66 4.56
C LEU A 117 11.52 1.05 5.85
N LEU A 118 10.20 1.29 5.84
CA LEU A 118 9.50 1.72 7.06
C LEU A 118 9.55 0.65 8.18
N PRO A 119 9.21 -0.64 7.92
CA PRO A 119 9.36 -1.69 8.92
C PRO A 119 10.82 -1.94 9.31
N ALA A 120 11.76 -1.85 8.36
CA ALA A 120 13.18 -2.04 8.65
C ALA A 120 13.71 -0.96 9.61
N VAL A 121 13.35 0.31 9.38
CA VAL A 121 13.72 1.42 10.27
C VAL A 121 13.07 1.24 11.64
N LEU A 122 11.79 0.87 11.72
CA LEU A 122 11.18 0.59 13.03
C LEU A 122 11.93 -0.52 13.76
N SER A 123 12.24 -1.61 13.06
CA SER A 123 12.92 -2.75 13.67
C SER A 123 14.32 -2.39 14.18
N LEU A 124 15.07 -1.57 13.43
CA LEU A 124 16.37 -1.05 13.86
C LEU A 124 16.23 -0.12 15.08
N LEU A 125 15.26 0.80 15.08
CA LEU A 125 15.03 1.68 16.22
C LEU A 125 14.59 0.92 17.47
N SER A 126 13.70 -0.06 17.31
CA SER A 126 13.24 -0.92 18.39
C SER A 126 14.39 -1.72 18.99
N TRP A 127 15.26 -2.28 18.16
CA TRP A 127 16.43 -3.02 18.62
C TRP A 127 17.45 -2.15 19.36
N LEU A 128 17.61 -0.89 18.93
CA LEU A 128 18.56 0.05 19.55
C LEU A 128 18.07 0.67 20.87
N PHE A 129 16.75 0.90 21.01
CA PHE A 129 16.20 1.72 22.10
C PHE A 129 15.29 0.97 23.09
N LEU A 130 14.78 -0.22 22.76
CA LEU A 130 13.80 -0.95 23.59
C LEU A 130 14.40 -2.24 24.16
N GLU A 131 13.76 -2.79 25.19
CA GLU A 131 14.14 -4.07 25.77
C GLU A 131 13.83 -5.21 24.81
N HIS A 132 14.77 -6.12 24.67
CA HIS A 132 14.68 -7.24 23.74
C HIS A 132 13.73 -8.30 24.29
N SER A 133 12.66 -8.53 23.56
CA SER A 133 11.79 -9.68 23.79
C SER A 133 12.26 -10.83 22.89
N ASN A 134 12.41 -12.04 23.46
CA ASN A 134 12.89 -13.24 22.77
C ASN A 134 11.80 -13.92 21.92
N GLU A 135 10.63 -13.29 21.78
CA GLU A 135 9.49 -13.87 21.11
C GLU A 135 9.65 -13.79 19.59
N GLY A 136 8.99 -14.68 18.83
CA GLY A 136 9.08 -14.82 17.37
C GLY A 136 8.58 -13.62 16.54
N GLU A 137 8.79 -12.41 17.02
CA GLU A 137 8.36 -11.12 16.46
C GLU A 137 8.81 -10.94 15.01
N TRP A 138 10.04 -11.34 14.71
CA TRP A 138 10.58 -11.31 13.35
C TRP A 138 9.84 -12.23 12.40
N TYR A 139 9.43 -13.41 12.88
CA TYR A 139 8.64 -14.34 12.09
C TYR A 139 7.28 -13.73 11.76
N TYR A 140 6.56 -13.20 12.76
CA TYR A 140 5.27 -12.56 12.54
C TYR A 140 5.38 -11.33 11.65
N LEU A 141 6.38 -10.48 11.83
CA LEU A 141 6.62 -9.33 10.96
C LEU A 141 6.86 -9.76 9.51
N ALA A 142 7.80 -10.68 9.28
CA ALA A 142 8.12 -11.16 7.93
C ALA A 142 6.91 -11.85 7.28
N HIS A 143 6.21 -12.71 8.02
CA HIS A 143 5.01 -13.39 7.55
C HIS A 143 3.92 -12.40 7.16
N SER A 144 3.75 -11.35 7.97
CA SER A 144 2.77 -10.30 7.72
C SER A 144 3.09 -9.47 6.47
N MET A 145 4.38 -9.20 6.22
CA MET A 145 4.84 -8.49 5.03
C MET A 145 4.66 -9.32 3.76
N ILE A 146 4.93 -10.63 3.82
CA ILE A 146 4.80 -11.55 2.68
C ILE A 146 3.35 -11.65 2.20
N GLY A 147 2.39 -11.76 3.12
CA GLY A 147 0.97 -11.82 2.78
C GLY A 147 0.35 -10.46 2.42
N GLY A 148 0.81 -9.38 3.07
CA GLY A 148 0.32 -8.02 2.81
C GLY A 148 0.82 -7.42 1.49
N TYR A 149 1.99 -7.80 1.01
CA TYR A 149 2.61 -7.25 -0.20
C TYR A 149 1.73 -7.31 -1.46
N PRO A 150 1.16 -8.47 -1.88
CA PRO A 150 0.29 -8.52 -3.07
C PRO A 150 -0.96 -7.63 -2.95
N LEU A 151 -1.48 -7.44 -1.73
CA LEU A 151 -2.62 -6.57 -1.46
C LEU A 151 -2.22 -5.08 -1.57
N CYS A 152 -0.98 -4.73 -1.18
CA CYS A 152 -0.43 -3.39 -1.41
C CYS A 152 -0.34 -3.07 -2.90
N VAL A 153 0.14 -4.03 -3.70
CA VAL A 153 0.29 -3.87 -5.16
C VAL A 153 -1.08 -3.70 -5.82
N PHE A 154 -2.08 -4.46 -5.37
CA PHE A 154 -3.46 -4.26 -5.77
C PHE A 154 -3.93 -2.83 -5.48
N MET A 155 -3.78 -2.35 -4.24
CA MET A 155 -4.23 -1.02 -3.86
C MET A 155 -3.53 0.07 -4.68
N LEU A 156 -2.23 -0.07 -4.93
CA LEU A 156 -1.46 0.82 -5.80
C LEU A 156 -2.03 0.83 -7.24
N SER A 157 -2.41 -0.32 -7.79
CA SER A 157 -2.97 -0.41 -9.14
C SER A 157 -4.31 0.30 -9.28
N VAL A 158 -5.19 0.17 -8.28
CA VAL A 158 -6.48 0.87 -8.23
C VAL A 158 -6.24 2.37 -8.15
N CYS A 159 -5.36 2.79 -7.24
CA CYS A 159 -5.00 4.19 -7.06
C CYS A 159 -4.42 4.79 -8.35
N PHE A 160 -3.47 4.08 -8.98
CA PHE A 160 -2.87 4.51 -10.22
C PHE A 160 -3.90 4.64 -11.34
N CYS A 161 -4.78 3.65 -11.51
CA CYS A 161 -5.83 3.67 -12.53
C CYS A 161 -6.71 4.93 -12.43
N PHE A 162 -7.23 5.25 -11.24
CA PHE A 162 -8.16 6.38 -11.08
C PHE A 162 -7.47 7.73 -10.97
N LEU A 163 -6.40 7.85 -10.18
CA LEU A 163 -5.72 9.13 -9.97
C LEU A 163 -5.04 9.62 -11.25
N PHE A 164 -4.42 8.71 -12.01
CA PHE A 164 -3.77 9.04 -13.28
C PHE A 164 -4.79 9.45 -14.35
N ASN A 165 -5.89 8.70 -14.50
CA ASN A 165 -6.84 8.92 -15.59
C ASN A 165 -7.81 10.08 -15.31
N ILE A 166 -8.31 10.26 -14.08
CA ILE A 166 -9.28 11.31 -13.79
C ILE A 166 -8.62 12.69 -13.73
N GLY A 167 -7.34 12.74 -13.34
CA GLY A 167 -6.54 13.98 -13.38
C GLY A 167 -7.01 15.06 -12.40
N ASN A 168 -8.00 14.81 -11.54
CA ASN A 168 -8.30 15.63 -10.37
C ASN A 168 -8.22 14.73 -9.12
N SER A 169 -7.41 15.15 -8.13
CA SER A 169 -7.05 14.33 -6.97
C SER A 169 -8.29 13.91 -6.18
N MET A 170 -9.24 14.83 -5.97
CA MET A 170 -10.42 14.54 -5.15
C MET A 170 -11.42 13.63 -5.85
N SER A 171 -11.69 13.86 -7.14
CA SER A 171 -12.59 13.01 -7.91
C SER A 171 -12.00 11.63 -8.21
N GLY A 172 -10.67 11.49 -8.17
CA GLY A 172 -9.99 10.19 -8.28
C GLY A 172 -10.07 9.35 -7.01
N ILE A 173 -10.15 9.98 -5.81
CA ILE A 173 -10.23 9.28 -4.53
C ILE A 173 -11.60 8.62 -4.32
N ILE A 174 -12.69 9.29 -4.74
CA ILE A 174 -14.06 8.79 -4.58
C ILE A 174 -14.24 7.35 -5.12
N PRO A 175 -13.93 7.05 -6.40
CA PRO A 175 -14.11 5.69 -6.93
C PRO A 175 -13.22 4.67 -6.21
N ILE A 176 -12.01 5.05 -5.79
CA ILE A 176 -11.12 4.18 -5.01
C ILE A 176 -11.80 3.82 -3.68
N PHE A 177 -12.32 4.81 -2.96
CA PHE A 177 -12.99 4.59 -1.68
C PHE A 177 -14.24 3.70 -1.84
N VAL A 178 -15.03 3.93 -2.89
CA VAL A 178 -16.21 3.12 -3.20
C VAL A 178 -15.83 1.66 -3.48
N ILE A 179 -14.86 1.42 -4.36
CA ILE A 179 -14.46 0.07 -4.78
C ILE A 179 -13.78 -0.70 -3.63
N VAL A 180 -12.93 -0.03 -2.86
CA VAL A 180 -12.10 -0.69 -1.84
C VAL A 180 -12.89 -0.88 -0.55
N TYR A 181 -13.65 0.11 -0.08
CA TYR A 181 -14.28 0.06 1.25
C TYR A 181 -15.79 -0.16 1.22
N ILE A 182 -16.51 0.44 0.27
CA ILE A 182 -17.98 0.39 0.26
C ILE A 182 -18.46 -0.90 -0.41
N LEU A 183 -17.90 -1.24 -1.57
CA LEU A 183 -18.33 -2.38 -2.38
C LEU A 183 -18.22 -3.72 -1.63
N PRO A 184 -17.12 -4.04 -0.90
CA PRO A 184 -17.04 -5.30 -0.16
C PRO A 184 -18.09 -5.41 0.95
N LYS A 185 -18.41 -4.28 1.60
CA LYS A 185 -19.46 -4.22 2.63
C LYS A 185 -20.85 -4.44 2.04
N ILE A 186 -21.13 -3.89 0.87
CA ILE A 186 -22.39 -4.15 0.15
C ILE A 186 -22.49 -5.65 -0.18
N PHE A 187 -21.42 -6.27 -0.68
CA PHE A 187 -21.41 -7.70 -0.96
C PHE A 187 -21.57 -8.55 0.30
N LEU A 188 -20.99 -8.15 1.43
CA LEU A 188 -21.18 -8.84 2.70
C LEU A 188 -22.64 -8.79 3.16
N LEU A 189 -23.28 -7.61 3.08
CA LEU A 189 -24.69 -7.43 3.44
C LEU A 189 -25.63 -8.23 2.53
N LEU A 190 -25.40 -8.22 1.22
CA LEU A 190 -26.14 -9.05 0.28
C LEU A 190 -25.85 -10.54 0.50
N GLY A 191 -24.64 -10.86 0.95
CA GLY A 191 -24.16 -12.19 1.32
C GLY A 191 -24.98 -12.85 2.42
N MET A 192 -25.55 -12.06 3.34
CA MET A 192 -26.43 -12.55 4.39
C MET A 192 -27.71 -13.19 3.84
N LYS A 193 -28.16 -12.75 2.65
CA LYS A 193 -29.36 -13.28 1.99
C LYS A 193 -29.02 -14.27 0.87
N TYR A 194 -27.93 -14.04 0.15
CA TYR A 194 -27.51 -14.86 -0.98
C TYR A 194 -26.04 -15.28 -0.84
N PRO A 195 -25.74 -16.58 -0.76
CA PRO A 195 -24.39 -17.07 -0.44
C PRO A 195 -23.34 -16.70 -1.49
N VAL A 196 -23.75 -16.47 -2.75
CA VAL A 196 -22.86 -16.07 -3.85
C VAL A 196 -22.14 -14.76 -3.55
N PHE A 197 -22.82 -13.76 -2.96
CA PHE A 197 -22.18 -12.48 -2.64
C PHE A 197 -21.25 -12.58 -1.43
N ALA A 198 -21.50 -13.51 -0.51
CA ALA A 198 -20.59 -13.77 0.59
C ALA A 198 -19.26 -14.32 0.08
N GLU A 199 -19.29 -15.24 -0.90
CA GLU A 199 -18.08 -15.78 -1.53
C GLU A 199 -17.31 -14.68 -2.26
N ILE A 200 -17.98 -13.82 -3.04
CA ILE A 200 -17.35 -12.69 -3.73
C ILE A 200 -16.71 -11.69 -2.74
N SER A 201 -17.36 -11.46 -1.58
CA SER A 201 -16.81 -10.57 -0.55
C SER A 201 -15.50 -11.10 0.05
N GLN A 202 -15.33 -12.44 0.15
CA GLN A 202 -14.07 -13.05 0.61
C GLN A 202 -12.92 -12.87 -0.38
N TRP A 203 -13.21 -12.63 -1.67
CA TRP A 203 -12.20 -12.32 -2.68
C TRP A 203 -11.76 -10.86 -2.67
N CYS A 204 -12.45 -9.99 -1.91
CA CYS A 204 -12.12 -8.58 -1.85
C CYS A 204 -10.86 -8.33 -0.97
N PRO A 205 -9.84 -7.60 -1.45
CA PRO A 205 -8.58 -7.42 -0.72
C PRO A 205 -8.71 -6.79 0.68
N VAL A 206 -9.79 -6.05 0.98
CA VAL A 206 -10.04 -5.51 2.34
C VAL A 206 -10.39 -6.59 3.34
N SER A 207 -11.21 -7.58 2.99
CA SER A 207 -11.59 -8.65 3.92
C SER A 207 -10.42 -9.60 4.22
N MET A 208 -9.45 -9.69 3.30
CA MET A 208 -8.23 -10.45 3.51
C MET A 208 -7.25 -9.79 4.50
N LEU A 209 -7.43 -8.49 4.81
CA LEU A 209 -6.61 -7.77 5.78
C LEU A 209 -7.13 -7.87 7.22
N ASP A 210 -8.29 -8.49 7.41
CA ASP A 210 -8.86 -8.68 8.74
C ASP A 210 -8.01 -9.68 9.53
N LEU A 211 -7.78 -9.36 10.81
CA LEU A 211 -7.02 -10.16 11.75
C LEU A 211 -7.96 -10.80 12.76
N TYR A 212 -7.67 -12.05 13.08
CA TYR A 212 -8.41 -12.80 14.09
C TYR A 212 -7.52 -13.00 15.32
N PHE A 213 -8.05 -12.64 16.48
CA PHE A 213 -7.41 -12.88 17.78
C PHE A 213 -8.11 -14.06 18.44
N ASP A 214 -7.35 -15.07 18.81
CA ASP A 214 -7.85 -16.22 19.57
C ASP A 214 -6.99 -16.42 20.83
N GLU A 215 -7.42 -17.29 21.76
CA GLU A 215 -6.67 -17.58 22.99
C GLU A 215 -5.23 -18.08 22.72
N SER A 216 -5.00 -18.60 21.52
CA SER A 216 -3.73 -19.11 21.02
C SER A 216 -2.81 -18.06 20.38
N GLY A 217 -3.27 -16.81 20.19
CA GLY A 217 -2.46 -15.72 19.64
C GLY A 217 -3.09 -15.01 18.45
N ILE A 218 -2.23 -14.51 17.56
CA ILE A 218 -2.61 -13.66 16.42
C ILE A 218 -2.57 -14.51 15.16
N HIS A 219 -3.72 -14.64 14.49
CA HIS A 219 -3.86 -15.41 13.27
C HIS A 219 -4.08 -14.49 12.07
N PHE A 220 -3.22 -14.61 11.07
CA PHE A 220 -3.36 -13.91 9.80
C PHE A 220 -4.27 -14.71 8.87
N TYR A 221 -5.00 -14.00 8.00
CA TYR A 221 -5.79 -14.66 6.97
C TYR A 221 -4.95 -15.65 6.13
N TRP A 222 -3.67 -15.35 5.92
CA TRP A 222 -2.74 -16.11 5.08
C TRP A 222 -1.84 -17.10 5.85
N ASP A 223 -2.21 -17.51 7.07
CA ASP A 223 -1.43 -18.50 7.81
C ASP A 223 -1.36 -19.87 7.11
N THR A 224 -2.38 -20.22 6.32
CA THR A 224 -2.36 -21.46 5.52
C THR A 224 -1.82 -21.20 4.11
N PRO A 225 -1.09 -22.16 3.50
CA PRO A 225 -0.61 -22.03 2.12
C PRO A 225 -1.73 -21.78 1.11
N ALA A 226 -2.91 -22.35 1.33
CA ALA A 226 -4.07 -22.17 0.45
C ALA A 226 -4.61 -20.74 0.52
N THR A 227 -4.72 -20.15 1.72
CA THR A 227 -5.19 -18.77 1.88
C THR A 227 -4.13 -17.75 1.46
N LEU A 228 -2.84 -18.05 1.66
CA LEU A 228 -1.74 -17.27 1.09
C LEU A 228 -1.80 -17.25 -0.44
N LEU A 229 -2.04 -18.40 -1.08
CA LEU A 229 -2.19 -18.43 -2.55
C LEU A 229 -3.38 -17.58 -3.01
N ARG A 230 -4.49 -17.58 -2.26
CA ARG A 230 -5.66 -16.73 -2.55
C ARG A 230 -5.32 -15.24 -2.47
N THR A 231 -4.54 -14.78 -1.49
CA THR A 231 -4.15 -13.36 -1.39
C THR A 231 -3.28 -12.93 -2.58
N TYR A 232 -2.38 -13.81 -3.04
CA TYR A 232 -1.57 -13.56 -4.24
C TYR A 232 -2.42 -13.52 -5.51
N LEU A 233 -3.37 -14.45 -5.67
CA LEU A 233 -4.28 -14.45 -6.82
C LEU A 233 -5.18 -13.21 -6.85
N ALA A 234 -5.76 -12.81 -5.71
CA ALA A 234 -6.57 -11.62 -5.61
C ALA A 234 -5.74 -10.35 -5.87
N GLY A 235 -4.54 -10.27 -5.30
CA GLY A 235 -3.64 -9.14 -5.47
C GLY A 235 -3.17 -8.96 -6.91
N LEU A 236 -2.59 -10.00 -7.50
CA LEU A 236 -2.07 -9.97 -8.88
C LEU A 236 -3.19 -9.90 -9.91
N GLY A 237 -4.27 -10.67 -9.74
CA GLY A 237 -5.43 -10.66 -10.62
C GLY A 237 -6.07 -9.29 -10.67
N GLY A 238 -6.34 -8.68 -9.51
CA GLY A 238 -6.87 -7.32 -9.44
C GLY A 238 -5.90 -6.28 -10.03
N THR A 239 -4.59 -6.43 -9.78
CA THR A 239 -3.57 -5.56 -10.39
C THR A 239 -3.64 -5.56 -11.91
N LEU A 240 -3.71 -6.75 -12.53
CA LEU A 240 -3.83 -6.88 -13.98
C LEU A 240 -5.13 -6.24 -14.49
N ILE A 241 -6.26 -6.49 -13.83
CA ILE A 241 -7.56 -5.93 -14.22
C ILE A 241 -7.50 -4.39 -14.24
N PHE A 242 -7.02 -3.76 -13.18
CA PHE A 242 -6.98 -2.29 -13.09
C PHE A 242 -5.93 -1.67 -14.01
N LEU A 243 -4.81 -2.36 -14.25
CA LEU A 243 -3.78 -1.91 -15.16
C LEU A 243 -4.26 -1.95 -16.62
N PHE A 244 -4.94 -3.02 -17.05
CA PHE A 244 -5.55 -3.09 -18.38
C PHE A 244 -6.70 -2.10 -18.54
N ALA A 245 -7.57 -1.98 -17.52
CA ALA A 245 -8.66 -1.00 -17.53
C ALA A 245 -8.13 0.45 -17.65
N GLY A 246 -7.08 0.78 -16.90
CA GLY A 246 -6.46 2.11 -16.95
C GLY A 246 -5.75 2.40 -18.27
N LEU A 247 -5.08 1.40 -18.86
CA LEU A 247 -4.47 1.52 -20.19
C LEU A 247 -5.52 1.72 -21.29
N TYR A 248 -6.61 0.96 -21.23
CA TYR A 248 -7.74 1.08 -22.15
C TYR A 248 -8.37 2.48 -22.07
N TRP A 249 -8.56 3.00 -20.86
CA TRP A 249 -9.07 4.35 -20.64
C TRP A 249 -8.14 5.42 -21.23
N LEU A 250 -6.82 5.30 -21.01
CA LEU A 250 -5.84 6.23 -21.55
C LEU A 250 -5.84 6.26 -23.09
N ASN A 251 -6.03 5.10 -23.73
CA ASN A 251 -6.06 5.00 -25.19
C ASN A 251 -7.29 5.70 -25.79
N ARG A 252 -8.44 5.68 -25.10
CA ARG A 252 -9.66 6.37 -25.52
C ARG A 252 -9.69 7.87 -25.20
N ARG A 253 -8.77 8.36 -24.37
CA ARG A 253 -8.72 9.76 -23.99
C ARG A 253 -8.11 10.61 -25.10
N GLU A 254 -8.81 11.67 -25.49
CA GLU A 254 -8.24 12.74 -26.32
C GLU A 254 -7.22 13.52 -25.48
N ILE A 255 -5.95 13.44 -25.88
CA ILE A 255 -4.89 14.27 -25.31
C ILE A 255 -4.84 15.53 -26.19
N LYS A 256 -5.73 16.49 -25.94
CA LYS A 256 -5.65 17.86 -26.49
C LYS A 256 -4.64 18.65 -25.70
#